data_AF-A0A523HCX4-F1
#
_entry.id   AF-A0A523HCX4-F1
#
_cell.length_a   1.000
_cell.length_b   1.000
_cell.length_c   1.000
_cell.angle_alpha   90.00
_cell.angle_beta   90.00
_cell.angle_gamma   90.00
#
_symmetry.space_group_name_H-M   'P 1'
#
loop_
_entity.id
_entity.type
_entity.pdbx_description
1 polymer ?
#
loop_
_entity_poly.entity_id
_entity_poly.type
_entity_poly.pdbx_seq_one_letter_code
_entity_poly.pdbx_strand_id
1 'polypeptide(L)'
;MRAVKLFGAPYDYGVLVEASHTHLIFLNSQLSGRDWLAGDGITIADLAVFPLVMLTKDTTISLSKYLKVESWVKRIEAQDWYAPMPG
;
A
#
# COMPACT_ATOMS: atom_id res chain seq x y z
N MET A 1 -1.06 6.55 -10.10
CA MET A 1 -1.71 7.82 -9.69
C MET A 1 -0.76 9.01 -9.69
N ARG A 2 0.50 8.88 -9.26
CA ARG A 2 1.52 9.94 -9.32
C ARG A 2 1.69 10.55 -10.73
N ALA A 3 1.72 9.74 -11.79
CA ALA A 3 1.84 10.24 -13.15
C ALA A 3 0.62 11.06 -13.64
N VAL A 4 -0.58 10.79 -13.12
CA VAL A 4 -1.77 11.57 -13.45
C VAL A 4 -1.72 12.93 -12.75
N LYS A 5 -1.38 12.94 -11.44
CA LYS A 5 -1.28 14.16 -10.65
C LYS A 5 -0.09 15.05 -11.04
N LEU A 6 1.07 14.49 -11.39
CA LEU A 6 2.29 15.25 -11.71
C LEU A 6 2.49 15.50 -13.21
N PHE A 7 1.99 14.61 -14.09
CA PHE A 7 2.27 14.69 -15.53
C PHE A 7 1.01 14.85 -16.40
N GLY A 8 -0.17 15.06 -15.82
CA GLY A 8 -1.40 15.31 -16.58
C GLY A 8 -1.79 14.18 -17.54
N ALA A 9 -1.33 12.96 -17.26
CA ALA A 9 -1.57 11.82 -18.13
C ALA A 9 -3.09 11.56 -18.28
N PRO A 10 -3.60 11.20 -19.48
CA PRO A 10 -5.02 11.07 -19.78
C PRO A 10 -5.59 9.76 -19.23
N TYR A 11 -5.60 9.63 -17.90
CA TYR A 11 -6.17 8.49 -17.20
C TYR A 11 -7.41 8.93 -16.43
N ASP A 12 -8.45 8.10 -16.48
CA ASP A 12 -9.64 8.26 -15.65
C ASP A 12 -9.28 8.01 -14.18
N TYR A 13 -9.30 9.09 -13.39
CA TYR A 13 -8.96 9.05 -11.97
C TYR A 13 -9.91 8.12 -11.18
N GLY A 14 -11.19 8.05 -11.53
CA GLY A 14 -12.17 7.20 -10.87
C GLY A 14 -11.85 5.71 -11.07
N VAL A 15 -11.50 5.31 -12.29
CA VAL A 15 -11.09 3.93 -12.61
C VAL A 15 -9.84 3.52 -11.84
N LEU A 16 -8.88 4.44 -11.68
CA LEU A 16 -7.65 4.18 -10.91
C LEU A 16 -7.93 4.00 -9.40
N VAL A 17 -8.91 4.73 -8.86
CA VAL A 17 -9.32 4.59 -7.45
C VAL A 17 -10.00 3.24 -7.21
N GLU A 18 -10.93 2.83 -8.08
CA GLU A 18 -11.60 1.52 -7.95
C GLU A 18 -10.62 0.34 -8.10
N ALA A 19 -9.69 0.43 -9.05
CA ALA A 19 -8.63 -0.57 -9.18
C ALA A 19 -7.75 -0.64 -7.93
N SER A 20 -7.47 0.51 -7.30
CA SER A 20 -6.70 0.56 -6.05
C SER A 20 -7.47 -0.09 -4.89
N HIS A 21 -8.77 0.17 -4.77
CA HIS A 21 -9.62 -0.51 -3.79
C HIS A 21 -9.62 -2.03 -3.99
N THR A 22 -9.72 -2.51 -5.22
CA THR A 22 -9.65 -3.95 -5.55
C THR A 22 -8.34 -4.58 -5.10
N HIS A 23 -7.20 -3.93 -5.40
CA HIS A 23 -5.89 -4.44 -4.95
C HIS A 23 -5.74 -4.43 -3.42
N LEU A 24 -6.24 -3.39 -2.75
CA LEU A 24 -6.20 -3.31 -1.28
C LEU A 24 -7.07 -4.38 -0.61
N ILE A 25 -8.24 -4.69 -1.17
CA ILE A 25 -9.07 -5.82 -0.70
C ILE A 25 -8.29 -7.13 -0.83
N PHE A 26 -7.70 -7.38 -2.00
CA PHE A 26 -6.91 -8.58 -2.24
C PHE A 26 -5.71 -8.69 -1.28
N LEU A 27 -4.94 -7.61 -1.13
CA LEU A 27 -3.79 -7.56 -0.23
C LEU A 27 -4.20 -7.80 1.23
N ASN A 28 -5.30 -7.17 1.67
CA ASN A 28 -5.86 -7.37 3.00
C ASN A 28 -6.28 -8.83 3.25
N SER A 29 -6.76 -9.53 2.21
CA SER A 29 -7.07 -10.96 2.28
C SER A 29 -5.80 -11.81 2.36
N GLN A 30 -4.73 -11.47 1.63
CA GLN A 30 -3.46 -12.22 1.70
C GLN A 30 -2.79 -12.12 3.07
N LEU A 31 -2.93 -10.96 3.73
CA LEU A 31 -2.48 -10.72 5.10
C LEU A 31 -3.46 -11.27 6.16
N SER A 32 -4.51 -11.99 5.75
CA SER A 32 -5.41 -12.64 6.69
C SER A 32 -4.72 -13.86 7.31
N GLY A 33 -4.42 -13.76 8.61
CA GLY A 33 -3.73 -14.81 9.35
C GLY A 33 -2.21 -14.84 9.13
N ARG A 34 -1.64 -13.79 8.53
CA ARG A 34 -0.19 -13.64 8.33
C ARG A 34 0.25 -12.23 8.69
N ASP A 35 1.47 -12.12 9.22
CA ASP A 35 2.07 -10.84 9.57
C ASP A 35 2.82 -10.20 8.39
N TRP A 36 3.28 -11.02 7.44
CA TRP A 36 4.09 -10.64 6.28
C TRP A 36 3.55 -11.30 5.01
N LEU A 37 3.93 -10.75 3.84
CA LEU A 37 3.45 -11.29 2.56
C LEU A 37 4.00 -12.68 2.23
N ALA A 38 5.17 -13.03 2.76
CA ALA A 38 5.77 -14.35 2.61
C ALA A 38 6.59 -14.74 3.84
N GLY A 39 6.53 -16.01 4.23
CA GLY A 39 7.25 -16.53 5.40
C GLY A 39 6.85 -15.86 6.73
N ASP A 40 7.77 -15.89 7.69
CA ASP A 40 7.56 -15.42 9.07
C ASP A 40 8.27 -14.08 9.37
N GLY A 41 8.83 -13.41 8.35
CA GLY A 41 9.58 -12.16 8.48
C GLY A 41 9.42 -11.25 7.26
N ILE A 42 9.98 -10.04 7.33
CA ILE A 42 10.04 -9.12 6.18
C ILE A 42 10.81 -9.77 5.04
N THR A 43 10.24 -9.73 3.83
CA THR A 43 10.88 -10.24 2.62
C THR A 43 10.91 -9.19 1.50
N ILE A 44 11.56 -9.54 0.39
CA ILE A 44 11.50 -8.74 -0.84
C ILE A 44 10.07 -8.50 -1.33
N ALA A 45 9.11 -9.38 -1.02
CA ALA A 45 7.72 -9.19 -1.38
C ALA A 45 7.12 -7.97 -0.65
N ASP A 46 7.40 -7.85 0.65
CA ASP A 46 6.95 -6.71 1.46
C ASP A 46 7.57 -5.41 0.97
N LEU A 47 8.88 -5.41 0.71
CA LEU A 47 9.60 -4.22 0.24
C LEU A 47 9.20 -3.80 -1.17
N ALA A 48 8.77 -4.73 -2.04
CA ALA A 48 8.28 -4.41 -3.37
C ALA A 48 6.86 -3.79 -3.35
N VAL A 49 6.00 -4.24 -2.44
CA VAL A 49 4.58 -3.83 -2.38
C VAL A 49 4.38 -2.60 -1.49
N PHE A 50 5.13 -2.47 -0.40
CA PHE A 50 4.96 -1.40 0.59
C PHE A 50 4.99 0.01 -0.01
N PRO A 51 5.96 0.39 -0.87
CA PRO A 51 5.97 1.71 -1.47
C PRO A 51 4.72 2.01 -2.31
N LEU A 52 4.17 1.00 -2.99
CA LEU A 52 2.96 1.15 -3.81
C LEU A 52 1.74 1.47 -2.95
N VAL A 53 1.64 0.83 -1.78
CA VAL A 53 0.57 1.11 -0.79
C VAL A 53 0.76 2.48 -0.15
N MET A 54 2.00 2.87 0.16
CA MET A 54 2.26 4.20 0.73
C MET A 54 1.86 5.33 -0.22
N LEU A 55 2.01 5.16 -1.53
CA LEU A 55 1.55 6.11 -2.53
C LEU A 55 0.02 6.27 -2.60
N THR A 56 -0.76 5.36 -2.00
CA THR A 56 -2.22 5.57 -1.88
C THR A 56 -2.57 6.54 -0.78
N LYS A 57 -1.66 6.85 0.17
CA LYS A 57 -1.90 7.89 1.20
C LYS A 57 -2.05 9.28 0.57
N ASP A 58 -1.43 9.52 -0.58
CA ASP A 58 -1.51 10.79 -1.32
C ASP A 58 -2.84 10.95 -2.08
N THR A 59 -3.74 9.95 -2.01
CA THR A 59 -5.05 9.97 -2.67
C THR A 59 -6.16 9.95 -1.62
N THR A 60 -7.42 10.01 -2.04
CA THR A 60 -8.59 9.98 -1.13
C THR A 60 -8.84 8.60 -0.51
N ILE A 61 -7.88 7.67 -0.59
CA ILE A 61 -8.03 6.28 -0.17
C ILE A 61 -7.49 6.11 1.25
N SER A 62 -8.40 5.97 2.22
CA SER A 62 -8.01 5.64 3.60
C SER A 62 -7.73 4.15 3.77
N LEU A 63 -6.61 3.82 4.42
CA LEU A 63 -6.27 2.44 4.81
C LEU A 63 -7.09 1.90 5.98
N SER A 64 -7.86 2.75 6.69
CA SER A 64 -8.67 2.34 7.84
C SER A 64 -9.73 1.27 7.53
N LYS A 65 -10.07 1.08 6.25
CA LYS A 65 -10.97 0.01 5.78
C LYS A 65 -10.26 -1.34 5.59
N TYR A 66 -8.93 -1.36 5.65
CA TYR A 66 -8.06 -2.50 5.35
C TYR A 66 -7.15 -2.78 6.55
N LEU A 67 -7.74 -3.20 7.67
CA LEU A 67 -7.06 -3.29 8.97
C LEU A 67 -5.79 -4.16 8.95
N LYS A 68 -5.72 -5.20 8.11
CA LYS A 68 -4.54 -6.06 7.99
C LYS A 68 -3.42 -5.36 7.23
N VAL A 69 -3.77 -4.65 6.15
CA VAL A 69 -2.83 -3.79 5.42
C VAL A 69 -2.33 -2.66 6.33
N GLU A 70 -3.22 -2.01 7.09
CA GLU A 70 -2.84 -0.96 8.03
C GLU A 70 -1.86 -1.48 9.10
N SER A 71 -2.15 -2.65 9.67
CA SER A 71 -1.26 -3.27 10.67
C SER A 71 0.09 -3.66 10.08
N TRP A 72 0.11 -4.17 8.85
CA TRP A 72 1.33 -4.52 8.12
C TRP A 72 2.18 -3.27 7.81
N VAL A 73 1.56 -2.18 7.34
CA VAL A 73 2.24 -0.88 7.13
C VAL A 73 2.89 -0.39 8.42
N LYS A 74 2.15 -0.37 9.54
CA LYS A 74 2.68 0.06 10.84
C LYS A 74 3.87 -0.79 11.29
N ARG A 75 3.86 -2.09 10.98
CA ARG A 75 4.95 -3.01 11.34
C ARG A 75 6.23 -2.74 10.55
N ILE A 76 6.11 -2.35 9.28
CA ILE A 76 7.25 -1.92 8.45
C ILE A 76 7.75 -0.56 8.91
N GLU A 77 6.86 0.39 9.20
CA GLU A 77 7.22 1.73 9.70
C GLU A 77 7.91 1.69 11.07
N ALA A 78 7.71 0.62 11.85
CA ALA A 78 8.33 0.42 13.17
C ALA A 78 9.74 -0.20 13.12
N GLN A 79 10.29 -0.50 11.94
CA GLN A 79 11.63 -1.09 11.84
C GLN A 79 12.73 -0.03 12.05
N ASP A 80 13.81 -0.38 12.75
CA ASP A 80 14.91 0.55 13.07
C ASP A 80 15.58 1.16 11.83
N TRP A 81 15.58 0.44 10.71
CA TRP A 81 16.16 0.88 9.44
C TRP A 81 15.17 1.68 8.57
N TYR A 82 13.91 1.79 8.97
CA TYR A 82 12.90 2.47 8.17
C TYR A 82 13.17 3.98 8.12
N ALA A 83 13.44 4.49 6.91
CA ALA A 83 13.48 5.91 6.64
C ALA A 83 12.13 6.35 6.04
N PRO A 84 11.41 7.30 6.67
CA PRO A 84 10.15 7.79 6.13
C PRO A 84 10.33 8.34 4.72
N MET A 85 9.51 7.87 3.78
CA MET A 85 9.45 8.50 2.46
C MET A 85 8.71 9.83 2.57
N PRO A 86 9.29 10.95 2.07
CA PRO A 86 8.51 12.16 1.85
C PRO A 86 7.47 11.88 0.76
N GLY A 87 6.20 12.13 1.07
CA GLY A 87 5.10 12.19 0.10
C GLY A 87 5.22 13.40 -0.80
#